data_AF-A0A4D8PEN3-F1
#
_entry.id   AF-A0A4D8PEN3-F1
#
_cell.length_a   1.000
_cell.length_b   1.000
_cell.length_c   1.000
_cell.angle_alpha   90.00
_cell.angle_beta   90.00
_cell.angle_gamma   90.00
#
_symmetry.space_group_name_H-M   'P 1'
#
loop_
_entity.id
_entity.type
_entity.pdbx_description
1 polymer ?
#
loop_
_entity_poly.entity_id
_entity_poly.type
_entity_poly.pdbx_seq_one_letter_code
_entity_poly.pdbx_strand_id
1 'polypeptide(L)'
;MVPVTGEHGFDLRPGPWKPPANVPPALAVEAREQLARLREVQLAPAELTSIRGWLVALGNAVASSSALAPEDVEVKIAALLGLLDEYPAGVFTRATLKRAAQKFTFFPSFAELSKLLDEEESTLNVKRERLRQIIDAAKRPSGEPEEELPAGPRVLSAETEALLRRCYADLDAASEEMRRRRR
;
A
#
# COMPACT_ATOMS: atom_id res chain seq x y z
N MET A 1 -16.63 5.66 5.44
CA MET A 1 -16.96 4.88 4.23
C MET A 1 -17.99 5.71 3.51
N VAL A 2 -17.64 6.35 2.39
CA VAL A 2 -18.61 7.22 1.70
C VAL A 2 -19.23 6.40 0.57
N PRO A 3 -20.49 5.98 0.69
CA PRO A 3 -21.19 5.37 -0.43
C PRO A 3 -21.48 6.46 -1.45
N VAL A 4 -21.07 6.24 -2.70
CA VAL A 4 -21.58 6.97 -3.85
C VAL A 4 -22.47 5.98 -4.60
N THR A 5 -23.77 6.23 -4.60
CA THR A 5 -24.77 5.39 -5.26
C THR A 5 -24.72 5.60 -6.76
N GLY A 6 -24.18 4.61 -7.49
CA GLY A 6 -24.38 4.45 -8.94
C GLY A 6 -25.51 3.44 -9.22
N GLU A 7 -26.14 3.57 -10.39
CA GLU A 7 -27.36 2.85 -10.78
C GLU A 7 -27.23 1.32 -10.96
N HIS A 8 -26.04 0.74 -10.78
CA HIS A 8 -25.79 -0.68 -11.00
C HIS A 8 -24.94 -1.30 -9.87
N GLY A 9 -25.56 -1.51 -8.70
CA GLY A 9 -24.95 -2.31 -7.63
C GLY A 9 -23.69 -1.69 -7.02
N PHE A 10 -23.22 -2.28 -5.92
CA PHE A 10 -22.03 -1.82 -5.23
C PHE A 10 -20.78 -2.10 -6.08
N ASP A 11 -20.40 -1.14 -6.92
CA ASP A 11 -19.08 -1.12 -7.55
C ASP A 11 -18.02 -0.88 -6.47
N LEU A 12 -17.51 -1.97 -5.89
CA LEU A 12 -16.30 -1.97 -5.06
C LEU A 12 -15.10 -1.67 -5.95
N ARG A 13 -14.94 -0.40 -6.37
CA ARG A 13 -13.68 0.04 -6.96
C ARG A 13 -12.58 -0.23 -5.93
N PRO A 14 -11.46 -0.87 -6.31
CA PRO A 14 -10.34 -1.08 -5.40
C PRO A 14 -9.71 0.28 -5.08
N GLY A 15 -10.20 0.91 -4.01
CA GLY A 15 -9.60 2.11 -3.44
C GLY A 15 -8.31 1.76 -2.67
N PRO A 16 -7.51 2.76 -2.29
CA PRO A 16 -6.34 2.54 -1.45
C PRO A 16 -6.76 1.86 -0.14
N TRP A 17 -6.10 0.74 0.19
CA TRP A 17 -6.37 0.01 1.43
C TRP A 17 -6.14 0.94 2.63
N LYS A 18 -7.08 0.95 3.57
CA LYS A 18 -6.99 1.68 4.83
C LYS A 18 -7.02 0.69 5.99
N PRO A 19 -6.21 0.90 7.05
CA PRO A 19 -6.29 0.07 8.23
C PRO A 19 -7.67 0.19 8.89
N PRO A 20 -8.14 -0.86 9.61
CA PRO A 20 -9.40 -0.81 10.33
C PRO A 20 -9.37 0.31 11.39
N ALA A 21 -10.47 1.03 11.55
CA ALA A 21 -10.58 2.13 12.52
C ALA A 21 -10.50 1.64 13.97
N ASN A 22 -10.99 0.41 14.24
CA ASN A 22 -10.89 -0.24 15.52
C ASN A 22 -10.20 -1.61 15.32
N VAL A 23 -9.04 -1.78 15.93
CA VAL A 23 -8.24 -3.01 15.85
C VAL A 23 -8.27 -3.69 17.21
N PRO A 24 -8.93 -4.87 17.33
CA PRO A 24 -8.93 -5.62 18.59
C PRO A 24 -7.50 -6.00 19.02
N PRO A 25 -7.20 -6.04 20.33
CA PRO A 25 -5.87 -6.41 20.82
C PRO A 25 -5.38 -7.77 20.31
N ALA A 26 -6.28 -8.75 20.18
CA ALA A 26 -5.98 -10.08 19.63
C ALA A 26 -5.47 -10.00 18.18
N LEU A 27 -6.08 -9.17 17.34
CA LEU A 27 -5.65 -8.97 15.95
C LEU A 27 -4.29 -8.28 15.88
N ALA A 28 -3.99 -7.39 16.84
CA ALA A 28 -2.68 -6.77 16.93
C ALA A 28 -1.57 -7.75 17.34
N VAL A 29 -1.88 -8.72 18.22
CA VAL A 29 -0.96 -9.80 18.58
C VAL A 29 -0.68 -10.68 17.36
N GLU A 30 -1.73 -11.15 16.67
CA GLU A 30 -1.58 -11.96 15.46
C GLU A 30 -0.78 -11.21 14.38
N ALA A 31 -1.06 -9.91 14.17
CA ALA A 31 -0.31 -9.09 13.22
C ALA A 31 1.18 -8.99 13.56
N ARG A 32 1.55 -8.94 14.85
CA ARG A 32 2.97 -8.94 15.28
C ARG A 32 3.63 -10.28 14.97
N GLU A 33 2.96 -11.39 15.28
CA GLU A 33 3.49 -12.74 14.99
C GLU A 33 3.67 -12.95 13.49
N GLN A 34 2.70 -12.55 12.68
CA GLN A 34 2.80 -12.63 11.22
C GLN A 34 3.91 -11.72 10.68
N LEU A 35 4.09 -10.52 11.24
CA LEU A 35 5.17 -9.62 10.84
C LEU A 35 6.55 -10.19 11.20
N ALA A 36 6.70 -10.80 12.38
CA ALA A 36 7.92 -11.47 12.79
C ALA A 36 8.26 -12.63 11.84
N ARG A 37 7.28 -13.50 11.57
CA ARG A 37 7.44 -14.62 10.63
C ARG A 37 7.76 -14.13 9.21
N LEU A 38 7.11 -13.06 8.75
CA LEU A 38 7.39 -12.47 7.44
C LEU A 38 8.85 -11.98 7.37
N ARG A 39 9.35 -11.33 8.43
CA ARG A 39 10.72 -10.84 8.52
C ARG A 39 11.75 -11.96 8.50
N GLU A 40 11.53 -12.99 9.30
CA GLU A 40 12.47 -14.10 9.46
C GLU A 40 12.52 -15.00 8.22
N VAL A 41 11.40 -15.23 7.55
CA VAL A 41 11.31 -16.23 6.48
C VAL A 41 11.33 -15.60 5.09
N GLN A 42 10.60 -14.51 4.88
CA GLN A 42 10.35 -13.99 3.53
C GLN A 42 11.13 -12.72 3.21
N LEU A 43 11.44 -11.89 4.20
CA LEU A 43 12.22 -10.65 4.01
C LEU A 43 13.68 -10.81 4.42
N ALA A 44 14.07 -11.96 4.96
CA ALA A 44 15.46 -12.27 5.21
C ALA A 44 16.24 -12.34 3.88
N PRO A 45 17.54 -12.04 3.87
CA PRO A 45 18.38 -12.23 2.69
C PRO A 45 18.27 -13.66 2.15
N ALA A 46 18.21 -13.80 0.83
CA ALA A 46 18.18 -15.10 0.20
C ALA A 46 19.56 -15.77 0.29
N GLU A 47 19.60 -17.06 0.64
CA GLU A 47 20.84 -17.82 0.56
C GLU A 47 21.24 -18.03 -0.91
N LEU A 48 22.52 -17.83 -1.23
CA LEU A 48 23.05 -18.00 -2.59
C LEU A 48 22.75 -19.38 -3.18
N THR A 49 22.74 -20.43 -2.36
CA THR A 49 22.35 -21.80 -2.75
C THR A 49 20.90 -21.88 -3.19
N SER A 50 19.99 -21.18 -2.50
CA SER A 50 18.58 -21.10 -2.84
C SER A 50 18.36 -20.32 -4.15
N ILE A 51 19.04 -19.18 -4.31
CA ILE A 51 19.00 -18.39 -5.56
C ILE A 51 19.50 -19.24 -6.73
N ARG A 52 20.64 -19.93 -6.57
CA ARG A 52 21.19 -20.82 -7.59
C ARG A 52 20.19 -21.91 -7.97
N GLY A 53 19.62 -22.59 -6.98
CA GLY A 53 18.63 -23.64 -7.23
C GLY A 53 17.41 -23.12 -7.98
N TRP A 54 16.95 -21.91 -7.65
CA TRP A 54 15.85 -21.24 -8.35
C TRP A 54 16.22 -20.91 -9.81
N LEU A 55 17.42 -20.38 -10.05
CA LEU A 55 17.91 -20.03 -11.40
C LEU A 55 18.13 -21.27 -12.28
N VAL A 56 18.66 -22.36 -11.73
CA VAL A 56 18.80 -23.65 -12.43
C VAL A 56 17.42 -24.17 -12.83
N ALA A 57 16.45 -24.12 -11.92
CA ALA A 57 15.09 -24.55 -12.21
C ALA A 57 14.43 -23.68 -13.29
N LEU A 58 14.69 -22.36 -13.28
CA LEU A 58 14.22 -21.45 -14.33
C LEU A 58 14.87 -21.79 -15.66
N GLY A 59 16.20 -21.99 -15.67
CA GLY A 59 16.96 -22.40 -16.83
C GLY A 59 16.38 -23.65 -17.46
N ASN A 60 16.13 -24.70 -16.68
CA ASN A 60 15.51 -25.93 -17.18
C ASN A 60 14.09 -25.71 -17.73
N ALA A 61 13.30 -24.81 -17.15
CA ALA A 61 11.95 -24.54 -17.62
C ALA A 61 11.95 -23.82 -18.97
N VAL A 62 12.83 -22.83 -19.18
CA VAL A 62 12.89 -22.02 -20.40
C VAL A 62 13.79 -22.62 -21.49
N ALA A 63 14.81 -23.40 -21.12
CA ALA A 63 15.77 -24.00 -22.05
C ALA A 63 15.16 -25.09 -22.94
N SER A 64 13.98 -25.63 -22.58
CA SER A 64 13.21 -26.50 -23.49
C SER A 64 12.93 -25.85 -24.85
N SER A 65 12.95 -24.51 -24.90
CA SER A 65 12.71 -23.70 -26.11
C SER A 65 13.97 -23.08 -26.72
N SER A 66 15.15 -23.27 -26.12
CA SER A 66 16.38 -22.58 -26.54
C SER A 66 17.50 -23.59 -26.86
N ALA A 67 18.12 -23.47 -28.03
CA ALA A 67 19.27 -24.26 -28.47
C ALA A 67 20.58 -23.92 -27.72
N LEU A 68 20.49 -23.40 -26.49
CA LEU A 68 21.64 -23.06 -25.66
C LEU A 68 22.30 -24.33 -25.12
N ALA A 69 23.63 -24.39 -25.19
CA ALA A 69 24.39 -25.45 -24.54
C ALA A 69 24.24 -25.33 -23.01
N PRO A 70 24.21 -26.45 -22.27
CA PRO A 70 24.13 -26.42 -20.80
C PRO A 70 25.22 -25.56 -20.13
N GLU A 71 26.40 -25.50 -20.73
CA GLU A 71 27.54 -24.70 -20.26
C GLU A 71 27.25 -23.19 -20.28
N ASP A 72 26.55 -22.69 -21.31
CA ASP A 72 26.18 -21.28 -21.43
C ASP A 72 25.18 -20.85 -20.36
N VAL A 73 24.31 -21.78 -19.93
CA VAL A 73 23.32 -21.54 -18.87
C VAL A 73 24.02 -21.39 -17.52
N GLU A 74 24.98 -22.26 -17.20
CA GLU A 74 25.75 -22.15 -15.94
C GLU A 74 26.55 -20.83 -15.86
N VAL A 75 27.16 -20.38 -16.96
CA VAL A 75 27.86 -19.08 -17.00
C VAL A 75 26.91 -17.92 -16.72
N LYS A 76 25.70 -17.94 -17.30
CA LYS A 76 24.67 -16.92 -17.04
C LYS A 76 24.18 -16.96 -15.60
N ILE A 77 23.97 -18.14 -15.03
CA ILE A 77 23.58 -18.31 -13.63
C ILE A 77 24.65 -17.71 -12.71
N ALA A 78 25.92 -18.03 -12.94
CA ALA A 78 27.03 -17.50 -12.15
C ALA A 78 27.10 -15.97 -12.20
N ALA A 79 26.88 -15.37 -13.38
CA ALA A 79 26.87 -13.91 -13.54
C ALA A 79 25.70 -13.22 -12.81
N LEU A 80 24.53 -13.86 -12.74
CA LEU A 80 23.36 -13.31 -12.06
C LEU A 80 23.39 -13.48 -10.55
N LEU A 81 24.03 -14.53 -10.06
CA LEU A 81 23.97 -14.92 -8.65
C LEU A 81 24.45 -13.81 -7.69
N GLY A 82 25.54 -13.13 -8.03
CA GLY A 82 26.06 -12.01 -7.23
C GLY A 82 25.33 -10.69 -7.42
N LEU A 83 24.39 -10.60 -8.37
CA LEU A 83 23.55 -9.41 -8.56
C LEU A 83 22.17 -9.56 -7.89
N LEU A 84 21.82 -10.77 -7.49
CA LEU A 84 20.50 -11.12 -6.97
C LEU A 84 20.51 -11.36 -5.44
N ASP A 85 21.66 -11.27 -4.80
CA ASP A 85 21.84 -11.50 -3.36
C ASP A 85 21.18 -10.43 -2.48
N GLU A 86 20.95 -9.24 -3.02
CA GLU A 86 20.20 -8.15 -2.35
C GLU A 86 18.70 -8.47 -2.20
N TYR A 87 18.15 -9.37 -3.01
CA TYR A 87 16.74 -9.71 -2.97
C TYR A 87 16.39 -10.65 -1.80
N PRO A 88 15.22 -10.48 -1.18
CA PRO A 88 14.85 -11.28 -0.03
C PRO A 88 14.40 -12.70 -0.44
N ALA A 89 14.58 -13.68 0.44
CA ALA A 89 14.26 -15.10 0.19
C ALA A 89 12.82 -15.33 -0.33
N GLY A 90 11.87 -14.49 0.10
CA GLY A 90 10.47 -14.56 -0.27
C GLY A 90 10.18 -14.31 -1.75
N VAL A 91 11.10 -13.74 -2.53
CA VAL A 91 10.92 -13.60 -4.00
C VAL A 91 11.38 -14.83 -4.78
N PHE A 92 12.17 -15.72 -4.18
CA PHE A 92 12.69 -16.94 -4.81
C PHE A 92 11.85 -18.17 -4.46
N THR A 93 10.56 -18.13 -4.78
CA THR A 93 9.61 -19.22 -4.49
C THR A 93 9.26 -20.02 -5.73
N ARG A 94 8.62 -21.19 -5.54
CA ARG A 94 8.05 -21.97 -6.65
C ARG A 94 6.96 -21.20 -7.42
N ALA A 95 6.24 -20.31 -6.75
CA ALA A 95 5.18 -19.51 -7.38
C ALA A 95 5.77 -18.42 -8.29
N THR A 96 6.84 -17.76 -7.86
CA THR A 96 7.57 -16.79 -8.69
C THR A 96 8.30 -17.48 -9.83
N LEU A 97 8.88 -18.66 -9.59
CA LEU A 97 9.47 -19.51 -10.63
C LEU A 97 8.46 -19.84 -11.74
N LYS A 98 7.25 -20.28 -11.36
CA LYS A 98 6.19 -20.59 -12.32
C LYS A 98 5.81 -19.37 -13.17
N ARG A 99 5.69 -18.19 -12.54
CA ARG A 99 5.39 -16.94 -13.24
C ARG A 99 6.53 -16.53 -14.17
N ALA A 100 7.78 -16.66 -13.74
CA ALA A 100 8.95 -16.41 -14.57
C ALA A 100 8.97 -17.33 -15.80
N ALA A 101 8.76 -18.63 -15.62
CA ALA A 101 8.71 -19.61 -16.70
C ALA A 101 7.55 -19.39 -17.69
N GLN A 102 6.45 -18.76 -17.25
CA GLN A 102 5.35 -18.36 -18.13
C GLN A 102 5.63 -17.04 -18.86
N LYS A 103 6.41 -16.14 -18.25
CA LYS A 103 6.72 -14.81 -18.78
C LYS A 103 7.86 -14.84 -19.80
N PHE A 104 8.85 -15.71 -19.60
CA PHE A 104 10.08 -15.74 -20.40
C PHE A 104 10.17 -16.99 -21.27
N THR A 105 10.43 -16.80 -22.56
CA THR A 105 10.69 -17.89 -23.52
C THR A 105 12.17 -18.28 -23.54
N PHE A 106 13.07 -17.35 -23.24
CA PHE A 106 14.51 -17.55 -23.17
C PHE A 106 15.04 -17.23 -21.78
N PHE A 107 16.29 -17.62 -21.50
CA PHE A 107 16.92 -17.27 -20.23
C PHE A 107 17.03 -15.74 -20.10
N PRO A 108 16.38 -15.13 -19.08
CA PRO A 108 16.25 -13.68 -19.02
C PRO A 108 17.58 -12.99 -18.71
N SER A 109 17.69 -11.74 -19.13
CA SER A 109 18.74 -10.83 -18.66
C SER A 109 18.49 -10.39 -17.21
N PHE A 110 19.50 -9.84 -16.55
CA PHE A 110 19.35 -9.25 -15.22
C PHE A 110 18.26 -8.18 -15.17
N ALA A 111 18.18 -7.32 -16.20
CA ALA A 111 17.19 -6.24 -16.27
C ALA A 111 15.73 -6.74 -16.39
N GLU A 112 15.51 -7.90 -17.00
CA GLU A 112 14.18 -8.50 -17.10
C GLU A 112 13.79 -9.23 -15.81
N LEU A 113 14.77 -9.93 -15.22
CA LEU A 113 14.55 -10.68 -14.00
C LEU A 113 14.35 -9.75 -12.80
N SER A 114 15.17 -8.70 -12.64
CA SER A 114 15.01 -7.68 -11.60
C SER A 114 13.62 -7.06 -11.62
N LYS A 115 13.10 -6.64 -12.77
CA LYS A 115 11.72 -6.13 -12.89
C LYS A 115 10.67 -7.09 -12.34
N LEU A 116 10.80 -8.39 -12.62
CA LEU A 116 9.88 -9.38 -12.06
C LEU A 116 10.05 -9.49 -10.54
N LEU A 117 11.28 -9.53 -10.05
CA LEU A 117 11.55 -9.67 -8.62
C LEU A 117 11.17 -8.41 -7.82
N ASP A 118 11.31 -7.22 -8.39
CA ASP A 118 10.87 -5.94 -7.82
C ASP A 118 9.35 -5.91 -7.62
N GLU A 119 8.58 -6.46 -8.57
CA GLU A 119 7.12 -6.60 -8.46
C GLU A 119 6.74 -7.51 -7.26
N GLU A 120 7.48 -8.60 -7.07
CA GLU A 120 7.28 -9.53 -5.94
C GLU A 120 7.69 -8.90 -4.61
N GLU A 121 8.85 -8.24 -4.59
CA GLU A 121 9.37 -7.58 -3.41
C GLU A 121 8.42 -6.46 -2.97
N SER A 122 7.92 -5.67 -3.91
CA SER A 122 6.90 -4.65 -3.66
C SER A 122 5.66 -5.25 -2.99
N THR A 123 5.20 -6.43 -3.44
CA THR A 123 4.07 -7.13 -2.83
C THR A 123 4.35 -7.53 -1.37
N LEU A 124 5.56 -8.04 -1.08
CA LEU A 124 6.00 -8.36 0.28
C LEU A 124 6.09 -7.10 1.15
N ASN A 125 6.62 -6.00 0.59
CA ASN A 125 6.74 -4.71 1.26
C ASN A 125 5.38 -4.09 1.58
N VAL A 126 4.40 -4.20 0.69
CA VAL A 126 3.00 -3.80 0.94
C VAL A 126 2.41 -4.63 2.08
N LYS A 127 2.62 -5.96 2.08
CA LYS A 127 2.14 -6.83 3.16
C LYS A 127 2.77 -6.45 4.51
N ARG A 128 4.09 -6.23 4.53
CA ARG A 128 4.83 -5.75 5.70
C ARG A 128 4.25 -4.46 6.23
N GLU A 129 4.01 -3.49 5.34
CA GLU A 129 3.49 -2.17 5.71
C GLU A 129 2.07 -2.25 6.26
N ARG A 130 1.19 -3.04 5.64
CA ARG A 130 -0.16 -3.27 6.17
C ARG A 130 -0.16 -3.87 7.57
N LEU A 131 0.69 -4.86 7.82
CA LEU A 131 0.83 -5.46 9.16
C LEU A 131 1.32 -4.42 10.18
N ARG A 132 2.28 -3.56 9.83
CA ARG A 132 2.72 -2.45 10.70
C ARG A 132 1.59 -1.48 11.00
N GLN A 133 0.82 -1.10 9.98
CA GLN A 133 -0.32 -0.18 10.16
C GLN A 133 -1.41 -0.76 11.06
N ILE A 134 -1.67 -2.07 11.01
CA ILE A 134 -2.60 -2.74 11.94
C ILE A 134 -2.07 -2.66 13.37
N ILE A 135 -0.78 -2.96 13.58
CA ILE A 135 -0.13 -2.90 14.89
C ILE A 135 -0.18 -1.48 15.47
N ASP A 136 0.05 -0.45 14.63
CA ASP A 136 0.05 0.94 15.06
C ASP A 136 -1.36 1.49 15.26
N ALA A 137 -2.35 1.05 14.48
CA ALA A 137 -3.76 1.39 14.70
C ALA A 137 -4.27 0.87 16.05
N ALA A 138 -3.82 -0.30 16.50
CA ALA A 138 -4.17 -0.83 17.83
C ALA A 138 -3.59 -0.04 19.01
N LYS A 139 -2.53 0.76 18.79
CA LYS A 139 -1.94 1.63 19.81
C LYS A 139 -2.64 2.98 19.93
N ARG A 140 -3.35 3.40 18.88
CA ARG A 140 -4.10 4.65 18.96
C ARG A 140 -5.14 4.45 20.04
N PRO A 141 -5.25 5.35 21.04
CA PRO A 141 -6.44 5.36 21.85
C PRO A 141 -7.59 5.39 20.85
N SER A 142 -8.50 4.42 20.95
CA SER A 142 -9.79 4.50 20.27
C SER A 142 -10.24 5.92 20.52
N GLY A 143 -10.18 6.75 19.48
CA GLY A 143 -10.55 8.15 19.62
C GLY A 143 -11.89 8.10 20.33
N GLU A 144 -12.00 8.89 21.41
CA GLU A 144 -13.32 9.23 21.93
C GLU A 144 -14.22 9.36 20.70
N PRO A 145 -15.35 8.61 20.64
CA PRO A 145 -16.24 8.70 19.50
C PRO A 145 -16.33 10.17 19.21
N GLU A 146 -15.85 10.57 18.01
CA GLU A 146 -15.85 11.96 17.58
C GLU A 146 -17.22 12.42 18.01
N GLU A 147 -17.27 13.20 19.11
CA GLU A 147 -18.56 13.60 19.66
C GLU A 147 -19.09 14.32 18.44
N GLU A 148 -20.09 13.72 17.80
CA GLU A 148 -21.10 14.48 17.11
C GLU A 148 -21.59 15.39 18.22
N LEU A 149 -20.85 16.49 18.40
CA LEU A 149 -21.29 17.67 19.08
C LEU A 149 -22.68 17.79 18.49
N PRO A 150 -23.73 17.63 19.32
CA PRO A 150 -25.07 17.72 18.80
C PRO A 150 -25.08 18.95 17.91
N ALA A 151 -25.76 18.87 16.76
CA ALA A 151 -26.00 20.02 15.89
C ALA A 151 -26.86 21.09 16.61
N GLY A 152 -26.52 21.40 17.85
CA GLY A 152 -26.96 22.53 18.61
C GLY A 152 -26.37 23.80 18.00
N PRO A 153 -27.02 24.93 18.28
CA PRO A 153 -26.61 26.21 17.73
C PRO A 153 -25.13 26.43 18.06
N ARG A 154 -24.30 26.60 17.03
CA ARG A 154 -22.92 27.05 17.20
C ARG A 154 -22.99 28.35 17.98
N VAL A 155 -22.70 28.31 19.28
CA VAL A 155 -22.58 29.51 20.10
C VAL A 155 -21.38 30.24 19.51
N LEU A 156 -21.67 31.34 18.80
CA LEU A 156 -20.65 32.20 18.25
C LEU A 156 -19.79 32.69 19.41
N SER A 157 -18.47 32.76 19.21
CA SER A 157 -17.62 33.43 20.19
C SER A 157 -18.10 34.87 20.35
N ALA A 158 -17.96 35.44 21.55
CA ALA A 158 -18.37 36.83 21.82
C ALA A 158 -17.76 37.82 20.81
N GLU A 159 -16.53 37.53 20.35
CA GLU A 159 -15.84 38.29 19.30
C GLU A 159 -16.53 38.17 17.94
N THR A 160 -16.97 36.96 17.55
CA THR A 160 -17.68 36.73 16.29
C THR A 160 -19.08 37.36 16.31
N GLU A 161 -19.76 37.30 17.45
CA GLU A 161 -21.06 37.93 17.64
C GLU A 161 -20.95 39.47 17.57
N ALA A 162 -19.92 40.05 18.18
CA ALA A 162 -19.65 41.49 18.09
C ALA A 162 -19.32 41.93 16.65
N LEU A 163 -18.53 41.14 15.92
CA LEU A 163 -18.22 41.40 14.52
C LEU A 163 -19.48 41.38 13.65
N LEU A 164 -20.33 40.35 13.82
CA LEU A 164 -21.56 40.22 13.04
C LEU A 164 -22.55 41.35 13.34
N ARG A 165 -22.73 41.74 14.62
CA ARG A 165 -23.58 42.89 14.98
C ARG A 165 -23.12 44.18 14.30
N ARG A 166 -21.81 44.41 14.21
CA ARG A 166 -21.25 45.57 13.50
C ARG A 166 -21.54 45.51 12.01
N CYS A 167 -21.30 44.35 11.37
CA CYS A 167 -21.60 44.17 9.95
C CYS A 167 -23.08 44.39 9.61
N TYR A 168 -24.00 43.92 10.47
CA TYR A 168 -25.43 44.13 10.27
C TYR A 168 -25.84 45.60 10.44
N ALA A 169 -25.29 46.31 11.44
CA ALA A 169 -25.56 47.73 11.62
C ALA A 169 -25.10 48.58 10.42
N ASP A 170 -23.95 48.26 9.83
CA ASP A 170 -23.43 48.95 8.65
C ASP A 170 -24.31 48.69 7.41
N LEU A 171 -24.81 47.46 7.24
CA LEU A 171 -25.73 47.11 6.15
C LEU A 171 -27.08 47.82 6.28
N ASP A 172 -27.63 47.91 7.50
CA ASP A 172 -28.89 48.60 7.76
C ASP A 172 -28.77 50.10 7.48
N ALA A 173 -27.69 50.74 7.95
CA ALA A 173 -27.42 52.15 7.68
C ALA A 173 -27.28 52.44 6.18
N ALA A 174 -26.55 51.59 5.45
CA ALA A 174 -26.43 51.71 3.99
C ALA A 174 -27.78 51.52 3.28
N SER A 175 -28.63 50.61 3.77
CA SER A 175 -29.98 50.38 3.24
C SER A 175 -30.89 51.60 3.43
N GLU A 176 -30.80 52.25 4.60
CA GLU A 176 -31.57 53.47 4.89
C GLU A 176 -31.11 54.65 4.05
N GLU A 177 -29.80 54.80 3.86
CA GLU A 177 -29.25 55.86 3.01
C GLU A 177 -29.70 55.68 1.55
N MET A 178 -29.69 54.45 1.04
CA MET A 178 -30.22 54.15 -0.30
C MET A 178 -31.73 54.43 -0.43
N ARG A 179 -32.53 54.16 0.62
CA ARG A 179 -33.96 54.51 0.63
C ARG A 179 -34.18 56.02 0.66
N ARG A 180 -33.34 56.78 1.36
CA ARG A 180 -33.41 58.26 1.40
C ARG A 180 -33.04 58.89 0.05
N ARG A 181 -32.04 58.35 -0.66
CA ARG A 181 -31.63 58.84 -1.99
C ARG A 181 -32.64 58.55 -3.11
N ARG A 182 -33.61 57.65 -2.87
CA ARG A 182 -34.67 57.29 -3.83
C ARG A 182 -35.98 58.05 -3.64
N ARG A 183 -36.10 58.90 -2.62
CA ARG A 183 -37.23 59.81 -2.39
C ARG A 183 -36.86 61.21 -2.83
#